data_AF-A0A969VFE8-F1
#
_entry.id   AF-A0A969VFE8-F1
#
_cell.length_a   1.000
_cell.length_b   1.000
_cell.length_c   1.000
_cell.angle_alpha   90.00
_cell.angle_beta   90.00
_cell.angle_gamma   90.00
#
_symmetry.space_group_name_H-M   'P 1'
#
loop_
_entity.id
_entity.type
_entity.pdbx_description
1 polymer ?
#
loop_
_entity_poly.entity_id
_entity_poly.type
_entity_poly.pdbx_seq_one_letter_code
_entity_poly.pdbx_strand_id
1 'polypeptide(L)'
;MDIPFPVSNYLVNFLRESRSLAYIFVGKNGCLSNWGGKLTEYGIVDLQQGIDACQQIFFLEGLLPLDDFPLFLPCIKIEHGICADVHLFPETDGDWILLLDATWDEMQIFKVQQQVNSSHLMQRKS
;
A
#
# COMPACT_ATOMS: atom_id res chain seq x y z
N MET A 1 1.96 15.66 18.73
CA MET A 1 0.51 15.88 18.99
C MET A 1 -0.03 14.52 19.32
N ASP A 2 -0.47 14.30 20.56
CA ASP A 2 -0.98 13.00 20.97
C ASP A 2 -2.40 12.83 20.45
N ILE A 3 -2.62 11.81 19.61
CA ILE A 3 -3.95 11.45 19.12
C ILE A 3 -4.68 10.69 20.25
N PRO A 4 -5.87 11.12 20.69
CA PRO A 4 -6.62 10.41 21.72
C PRO A 4 -6.92 8.95 21.31
N PHE A 5 -6.84 8.03 22.27
CA PHE A 5 -7.06 6.59 22.03
C PHE A 5 -8.36 6.26 21.27
N PRO A 6 -9.52 6.87 21.56
CA PRO A 6 -10.75 6.58 20.80
C PRO A 6 -10.61 6.90 19.31
N VAL A 7 -9.87 7.96 18.97
CA VAL A 7 -9.66 8.40 17.58
C VAL A 7 -8.70 7.45 16.87
N SER A 8 -7.56 7.11 17.50
CA SER A 8 -6.60 6.16 16.89
C SER A 8 -7.20 4.76 16.73
N ASN A 9 -7.94 4.29 17.73
CA ASN A 9 -8.65 3.00 17.65
C ASN A 9 -9.71 3.00 16.53
N TYR A 10 -10.46 4.09 16.37
CA TYR A 10 -11.41 4.22 15.26
C TYR A 10 -10.68 4.17 13.90
N LEU A 11 -9.59 4.94 13.74
CA LEU A 11 -8.82 4.98 12.49
C LEU A 11 -8.24 3.60 12.14
N VAL A 12 -7.64 2.91 13.09
CA VAL A 12 -7.08 1.56 12.87
C VAL A 12 -8.18 0.58 12.46
N ASN A 13 -9.34 0.60 13.15
CA ASN A 13 -10.47 -0.25 12.76
C ASN A 13 -11.00 0.11 11.37
N PHE A 14 -11.13 1.40 11.04
CA PHE A 14 -11.54 1.84 9.71
C PHE A 14 -10.58 1.35 8.63
N LEU A 15 -9.27 1.52 8.81
CA LEU A 15 -8.27 1.05 7.85
C LEU A 15 -8.30 -0.47 7.71
N ARG A 16 -8.46 -1.21 8.82
CA ARG A 16 -8.55 -2.67 8.80
C ARG A 16 -9.77 -3.17 8.03
N GLU A 17 -10.94 -2.60 8.26
CA GLU A 17 -12.18 -3.08 7.67
C GLU A 17 -12.42 -2.53 6.25
N SER A 18 -12.18 -1.23 6.04
CA SER A 18 -12.55 -0.53 4.80
C SER A 18 -11.41 -0.38 3.80
N ARG A 19 -10.16 -0.54 4.23
CA ARG A 19 -8.97 -0.39 3.37
C ARG A 19 -8.08 -1.64 3.42
N SER A 20 -8.58 -2.74 3.99
CA SER A 20 -7.87 -4.02 4.07
C SER A 20 -6.42 -3.92 4.55
N LEU A 21 -6.19 -3.11 5.59
CA LEU A 21 -4.87 -2.83 6.15
C LEU A 21 -3.98 -4.09 6.25
N ALA A 22 -2.81 -4.01 5.63
CA ALA A 22 -1.72 -4.96 5.81
C ALA A 22 -0.42 -4.20 6.09
N TYR A 23 0.50 -4.83 6.82
CA TYR A 23 1.78 -4.23 7.17
C TYR A 23 2.90 -5.25 7.19
N ILE A 24 4.11 -4.77 6.93
CA ILE A 24 5.34 -5.54 6.90
C ILE A 24 6.45 -4.70 7.50
N PHE A 25 7.33 -5.33 8.26
CA PHE A 25 8.54 -4.75 8.81
C PHE A 25 9.75 -5.50 8.28
N VAL A 26 10.65 -4.74 7.67
CA VAL A 26 11.93 -5.21 7.13
C VAL A 26 13.02 -4.67 8.01
N GLY A 27 13.82 -5.55 8.61
CA GLY A 27 14.95 -5.12 9.43
C GLY A 27 16.03 -4.46 8.59
N LYS A 28 16.95 -3.73 9.24
CA LYS A 28 18.13 -3.11 8.58
C LYS A 28 19.01 -4.07 7.75
N ASN A 29 18.91 -5.37 8.00
CA ASN A 29 19.58 -6.41 7.22
C ASN A 29 18.83 -6.79 5.93
N GLY A 30 17.74 -6.10 5.58
CA GLY A 30 16.89 -6.39 4.42
C GLY A 30 15.94 -7.58 4.60
N CYS A 31 15.93 -8.21 5.77
CA CYS A 31 15.15 -9.42 6.01
C CYS A 31 13.80 -9.14 6.68
N LEU A 32 12.79 -9.92 6.34
CA LEU A 32 11.47 -9.87 6.98
C LEU A 32 11.58 -10.19 8.46
N SER A 33 11.04 -9.28 9.29
CA SER A 33 11.14 -9.39 10.74
C SER A 33 9.77 -9.45 11.42
N ASN A 34 8.76 -8.77 10.88
CA ASN A 34 7.38 -8.81 11.37
C ASN A 34 6.40 -8.48 10.24
N TRP A 35 5.15 -8.95 10.32
CA TRP A 35 4.11 -8.62 9.35
C TRP A 35 2.72 -8.97 9.91
N GLY A 36 1.66 -8.47 9.28
CA GLY A 36 0.29 -8.77 9.68
C GLY A 36 -0.76 -8.04 8.86
N GLY A 37 -2.01 -8.13 9.32
CA GLY A 37 -3.17 -7.64 8.58
C GLY A 37 -3.54 -8.54 7.41
N LYS A 38 -4.13 -7.97 6.35
CA LYS A 38 -4.75 -8.73 5.26
C LYS A 38 -3.83 -9.02 4.07
N LEU A 39 -2.58 -9.41 4.32
CA LEU A 39 -1.56 -9.65 3.28
C LEU A 39 -2.01 -10.61 2.17
N THR A 40 -2.81 -11.62 2.51
CA THR A 40 -3.38 -12.58 1.57
C THR A 40 -4.28 -11.93 0.52
N GLU A 41 -4.94 -10.81 0.85
CA GLU A 41 -5.74 -10.07 -0.14
C GLU A 41 -4.82 -9.43 -1.20
N TYR A 42 -3.59 -9.08 -0.86
CA TYR A 42 -2.60 -8.55 -1.81
C TYR A 42 -1.77 -9.63 -2.51
N GLY A 43 -2.16 -10.91 -2.43
CA GLY A 43 -1.38 -12.02 -2.99
C GLY A 43 -0.08 -12.31 -2.23
N ILE A 44 0.17 -11.64 -1.11
CA ILE A 44 1.37 -11.85 -0.29
C ILE A 44 1.07 -12.97 0.71
N VAL A 45 1.63 -14.14 0.45
CA VAL A 45 1.40 -15.37 1.22
C VAL A 45 2.73 -16.06 1.54
N ASP A 46 2.68 -17.01 2.49
CA ASP A 46 3.80 -17.91 2.81
C ASP A 46 5.15 -17.21 3.16
N LEU A 47 5.07 -16.01 3.74
CA LEU A 47 6.24 -15.25 4.17
C LEU A 47 7.05 -15.99 5.25
N GLN A 48 8.37 -15.93 5.11
CA GLN A 48 9.34 -16.53 6.01
C GLN A 48 10.19 -15.46 6.70
N GLN A 49 10.25 -15.56 8.03
CA GLN A 49 11.03 -14.65 8.86
C GLN A 49 12.53 -14.87 8.64
N GLY A 50 13.31 -13.79 8.62
CA GLY A 50 14.76 -13.84 8.44
C GLY A 50 15.21 -14.10 7.01
N ILE A 51 14.27 -14.26 6.07
CA ILE A 51 14.56 -14.30 4.63
C ILE A 51 14.43 -12.88 4.07
N ASP A 52 15.24 -12.59 3.05
CA ASP A 52 15.25 -11.32 2.35
C ASP A 52 13.84 -10.93 1.86
N ALA A 53 13.46 -9.68 2.10
CA ALA A 53 12.13 -9.18 1.77
C ALA A 53 11.92 -9.07 0.25
N CYS A 54 12.93 -8.61 -0.49
CA CYS A 54 12.87 -8.44 -1.93
C CYS A 54 12.80 -9.80 -2.67
N GLN A 55 13.30 -10.88 -2.07
CA GLN A 55 13.16 -12.24 -2.61
C GLN A 55 11.74 -12.80 -2.52
N GLN A 56 10.93 -12.33 -1.58
CA GLN A 56 9.58 -12.82 -1.32
C GLN A 56 8.49 -11.86 -1.80
N ILE A 57 8.83 -10.58 -1.92
CA ILE A 57 7.91 -9.51 -2.26
C ILE A 57 8.55 -8.66 -3.35
N PHE A 58 8.41 -9.12 -4.60
CA PHE A 58 9.14 -8.59 -5.75
C PHE A 58 8.97 -7.09 -5.97
N PHE A 59 7.79 -6.50 -5.67
CA PHE A 59 7.58 -5.07 -5.88
C PHE A 59 8.40 -4.17 -4.93
N LEU A 60 8.98 -4.74 -3.86
CA LEU A 60 9.88 -4.02 -2.95
C LEU A 60 11.34 -3.97 -3.46
N GLU A 61 11.67 -4.73 -4.51
CA GLU A 61 13.01 -4.75 -5.07
C GLU A 61 13.42 -3.36 -5.58
N GLY A 62 14.59 -2.89 -5.13
CA GLY A 62 15.10 -1.56 -5.43
C GLY A 62 14.46 -0.41 -4.65
N LEU A 63 13.47 -0.68 -3.78
CA LEU A 63 12.89 0.32 -2.87
C LEU A 63 13.48 0.29 -1.46
N LEU A 64 14.09 -0.83 -1.06
CA LEU A 64 14.62 -1.06 0.29
C LEU A 64 16.13 -1.31 0.29
N PRO A 65 16.84 -0.94 1.37
CA PRO A 65 16.36 -0.13 2.51
C PRO A 65 16.06 1.32 2.10
N LEU A 66 15.27 2.03 2.90
CA LEU A 66 15.00 3.45 2.63
C LEU A 66 16.17 4.34 3.09
N ASP A 67 16.49 5.38 2.31
CA ASP A 67 17.49 6.40 2.65
C ASP A 67 16.94 7.45 3.64
N ASP A 68 16.33 7.00 4.76
CA ASP A 68 15.72 7.86 5.81
C ASP A 68 14.54 8.76 5.38
N PHE A 69 14.01 8.59 4.17
CA PHE A 69 12.83 9.32 3.70
C PHE A 69 11.63 8.39 3.46
N PRO A 70 10.42 8.78 3.89
CA PRO A 70 9.22 8.03 3.57
C PRO A 70 8.90 8.14 2.08
N LEU A 71 8.41 7.04 1.52
CA LEU A 71 7.98 6.93 0.13
C LEU A 71 6.50 6.57 0.09
N PHE A 72 5.74 7.25 -0.78
CA PHE A 72 4.34 6.93 -1.02
C PHE A 72 4.13 6.60 -2.48
N LEU A 73 3.59 5.41 -2.74
CA LEU A 73 3.29 4.89 -4.06
C LEU A 73 1.78 4.68 -4.16
N PRO A 74 1.03 5.65 -4.74
CA PRO A 74 -0.42 5.54 -4.84
C PRO A 74 -0.83 4.54 -5.92
N CYS A 75 -1.92 3.82 -5.68
CA CYS A 75 -2.60 3.00 -6.68
C CYS A 75 -1.67 2.02 -7.44
N ILE A 76 -0.74 1.36 -6.74
CA ILE A 76 0.06 0.29 -7.32
C ILE A 76 -0.83 -0.92 -7.57
N LYS A 77 -0.76 -1.45 -8.80
CA LYS A 77 -1.40 -2.73 -9.12
C LYS A 77 -0.57 -3.85 -8.54
N ILE A 78 -1.19 -4.57 -7.62
CA ILE A 78 -0.64 -5.80 -7.05
C ILE A 78 -1.34 -6.98 -7.77
N GLU A 79 -0.86 -8.20 -7.53
CA GLU A 79 -1.42 -9.40 -8.13
C GLU A 79 -2.95 -9.47 -7.99
N HIS A 80 -3.60 -10.20 -8.92
CA HIS A 80 -5.04 -10.44 -8.94
C HIS A 80 -5.93 -9.19 -9.12
N GLY A 81 -5.35 -8.05 -9.55
CA GLY A 81 -6.11 -6.87 -9.97
C GLY A 81 -6.53 -5.95 -8.82
N ILE A 82 -5.95 -6.16 -7.63
CA ILE A 82 -6.12 -5.25 -6.50
C ILE A 82 -5.16 -4.09 -6.63
N CYS A 83 -5.68 -2.90 -6.37
CA CYS A 83 -4.93 -1.66 -6.39
C CYS A 83 -4.63 -1.26 -4.95
N ALA A 84 -3.39 -0.94 -4.63
CA ALA A 84 -2.98 -0.59 -3.28
C ALA A 84 -2.23 0.73 -3.23
N ASP A 85 -2.57 1.55 -2.24
CA ASP A 85 -1.74 2.64 -1.77
C ASP A 85 -0.67 2.02 -0.86
N VAL A 86 0.60 2.17 -1.26
CA VAL A 86 1.75 1.64 -0.53
C VAL A 86 2.49 2.79 0.14
N HIS A 87 2.58 2.73 1.48
CA HIS A 87 3.39 3.65 2.26
C HIS A 87 4.62 2.93 2.78
N LEU A 88 5.80 3.44 2.48
CA LEU A 88 7.05 2.98 3.06
C LEU A 88 7.60 4.10 3.95
N PHE A 89 8.02 3.78 5.16
CA PHE A 89 8.62 4.76 6.06
C PHE A 89 9.69 4.13 6.95
N PRO A 90 10.81 4.84 7.18
CA PRO A 90 11.89 4.34 8.00
C PRO A 90 11.56 4.42 9.49
N GLU A 91 12.13 3.51 10.25
CA GLU A 91 12.17 3.47 11.71
C GLU A 91 13.60 3.19 12.19
N THR A 92 13.85 3.30 13.50
CA THR A 92 15.17 3.08 14.08
C THR A 92 15.77 1.71 13.75
N ASP A 93 14.96 0.67 13.59
CA ASP A 93 15.44 -0.71 13.42
C ASP A 93 15.19 -1.30 12.02
N GLY A 94 14.67 -0.50 11.09
CA GLY A 94 14.33 -0.97 9.75
C GLY A 94 13.25 -0.12 9.09
N ASP A 95 12.57 -0.69 8.11
CA ASP A 95 11.56 -0.02 7.31
C ASP A 95 10.19 -0.68 7.48
N TRP A 96 9.16 0.15 7.64
CA TRP A 96 7.77 -0.28 7.61
C TRP A 96 7.20 -0.09 6.22
N ILE A 97 6.42 -1.07 5.80
CA ILE A 97 5.61 -1.06 4.60
C ILE A 97 4.15 -1.23 5.03
N LEU A 98 3.30 -0.32 4.59
CA LEU A 98 1.86 -0.36 4.77
C LEU A 98 1.19 -0.53 3.41
N LEU A 99 0.23 -1.44 3.33
CA LEU A 99 -0.62 -1.60 2.17
C LEU A 99 -2.07 -1.28 2.56
N LEU A 100 -2.70 -0.46 1.73
CA LEU A 100 -4.10 -0.05 1.86
C LEU A 100 -4.80 -0.23 0.52
N ASP A 101 -5.89 -0.98 0.49
CA ASP A 101 -6.69 -1.18 -0.72
C ASP A 101 -7.21 0.18 -1.21
N ALA A 102 -6.89 0.51 -2.45
CA ALA A 102 -7.25 1.73 -3.18
C ALA A 102 -8.07 1.41 -4.44
N THR A 103 -8.57 0.17 -4.59
CA THR A 103 -9.32 -0.28 -5.76
C THR A 103 -10.55 0.57 -6.03
N TRP A 104 -11.27 0.95 -4.97
CA TRP A 104 -12.41 1.86 -5.11
C TRP A 104 -12.01 3.28 -5.48
N ASP A 105 -10.86 3.76 -5.00
CA ASP A 105 -10.33 5.08 -5.34
C ASP A 105 -9.88 5.13 -6.82
N GLU A 106 -9.21 4.09 -7.32
CA GLU A 106 -8.88 3.91 -8.75
C GLU A 106 -10.15 3.93 -9.61
N MET A 107 -11.20 3.21 -9.20
CA MET A 107 -12.47 3.18 -9.93
C MET A 107 -13.14 4.56 -10.02
N GLN A 108 -13.03 5.40 -8.99
CA GLN A 108 -13.58 6.76 -9.03
C GLN A 108 -12.77 7.66 -9.97
N ILE A 109 -11.44 7.59 -9.90
CA ILE A 109 -10.54 8.33 -10.81
C ILE A 109 -10.82 7.94 -12.27
N PHE A 110 -10.97 6.64 -12.54
CA PHE A 110 -11.27 6.11 -13.86
C PHE A 110 -12.63 6.61 -14.40
N LYS A 111 -13.68 6.60 -13.56
CA LYS A 111 -15.01 7.12 -13.93
C LYS A 111 -14.98 8.60 -14.30
N VAL A 112 -14.27 9.41 -13.52
CA VAL A 112 -14.11 10.85 -13.80
C VAL A 112 -13.37 11.07 -15.12
N GLN A 113 -12.27 10.34 -15.37
CA GLN A 113 -11.54 10.42 -16.64
C GLN A 113 -12.39 10.02 -17.84
N GLN A 114 -13.22 8.97 -17.74
CA GLN A 114 -14.14 8.60 -18.83
C GLN A 114 -15.14 9.71 -19.15
N GLN A 115 -15.72 10.34 -18.13
CA GLN A 115 -16.71 11.41 -18.32
C GLN A 115 -16.09 12.67 -18.97
N VAL A 116 -14.87 13.03 -18.56
CA VAL A 116 -14.12 14.14 -19.16
C VAL A 116 -13.79 13.84 -20.62
N ASN A 117 -13.24 12.65 -20.91
CA ASN A 117 -12.88 12.25 -22.27
C ASN A 117 -14.10 12.15 -23.19
N SER A 118 -15.24 11.61 -22.73
CA SER A 118 -16.47 11.56 -23.52
C SER A 118 -16.98 12.96 -23.88
N SER A 119 -16.85 13.91 -22.95
CA SER A 119 -17.27 15.30 -23.17
C SER A 119 -16.40 15.99 -24.22
N HIS A 120 -15.09 15.76 -24.20
CA HIS A 120 -14.17 16.26 -25.24
C HIS A 120 -14.40 15.63 -26.62
N LEU A 121 -14.79 14.35 -26.69
CA LEU A 121 -15.12 13.68 -27.95
C LEU A 121 -16.40 14.22 -28.58
N MET A 122 -17.38 14.64 -27.78
CA MET A 122 -18.62 15.26 -28.28
C MET A 122 -18.39 16.68 -28.80
N GLN A 123 -17.52 17.47 -28.16
CA GLN A 123 -17.18 18.82 -28.61
C GLN A 123 -16.39 18.86 -29.94
N ARG A 124 -15.63 17.80 -30.26
CA ARG A 124 -14.86 17.72 -31.52
C ARG A 124 -15.67 17.35 -32.76
N LYS A 125 -16.92 16.88 -32.59
CA LYS A 125 -17.81 16.47 -33.68
C LYS A 125 -18.87 17.50 -34.05
N SER A 126 -18.85 18.68 -33.43
CA SER A 126 -19.71 19.82 -33.74
C SER A 126 -18.90 20.96 -34.34
#